data_AF-K0SR87-F1
#
_entry.id   AF-K0SR87-F1
#
_cell.length_a   1.000
_cell.length_b   1.000
_cell.length_c   1.000
_cell.angle_alpha   90.00
_cell.angle_beta   90.00
_cell.angle_gamma   90.00
#
_symmetry.space_group_name_H-M   'P 1'
#
loop_
_entity.id
_entity.type
_entity.pdbx_description
1 polymer ?
#
loop_
_entity_poly.entity_id
_entity_poly.type
_entity_poly.pdbx_seq_one_letter_code
_entity_poly.pdbx_strand_id
1 'polypeptide(L)'
;MKITTTLVVLASFSECADSVGDAPSNLIIYSSPPDSQSIRQDIDGFNVEILNGTTLTLDGYSIVAPANNIAGDDAVRVQDATFIAKRGVIKGGLGVGGSGVTVTSTRDSREGGTAVFEEGVVVYGGDATRNETTQGGDAITILNEDSTVLINGGSFFAGLGCTNLSCGAQTADGVAIQNLAGRVVIKGGTFEGIIYNSLGTVEVHGCFLTFDDGKIEGTLLDGNGIDIEYVQPKGQDEPPLLITDMCPDKQETEDQSRGKILRSTLSAFVSALFLSIM
;
A
#
# COMPACT_ATOMS: atom_id res chain seq x y z
N MET A 1 -12.90 30.78 6.16
CA MET A 1 -13.38 29.69 7.04
C MET A 1 -13.22 28.41 6.24
N LYS A 2 -12.18 27.59 6.50
CA LYS A 2 -11.99 26.30 5.81
C LYS A 2 -13.06 25.35 6.36
N ILE A 3 -14.03 24.99 5.52
CA ILE A 3 -15.02 23.97 5.87
C ILE A 3 -14.36 22.63 5.57
N THR A 4 -13.92 21.95 6.61
CA THR A 4 -13.42 20.57 6.51
C THR A 4 -14.65 19.66 6.41
N THR A 5 -14.97 19.21 5.21
CA THR A 5 -16.06 18.24 4.98
C THR A 5 -15.48 16.84 5.12
N THR A 6 -15.80 16.15 6.23
CA THR A 6 -15.46 14.74 6.43
C THR A 6 -16.57 13.87 5.86
N LEU A 7 -16.26 13.12 4.80
CA LEU A 7 -17.14 12.11 4.23
C LEU A 7 -16.81 10.74 4.83
N VAL A 8 -17.77 10.15 5.55
CA VAL A 8 -17.70 8.76 6.02
C VAL A 8 -18.60 7.93 5.10
N VAL A 9 -18.02 7.05 4.29
CA VAL A 9 -18.78 6.15 3.42
C VAL A 9 -18.92 4.80 4.12
N LEU A 10 -20.15 4.49 4.54
CA LEU A 10 -20.56 3.15 4.96
C LEU A 10 -21.13 2.43 3.73
N ALA A 11 -20.33 1.59 3.08
CA ALA A 11 -20.80 0.73 1.99
C ALA A 11 -20.88 -0.72 2.47
N SER A 12 -22.08 -1.17 2.82
CA SER A 12 -22.37 -2.60 3.06
C SER A 12 -22.78 -3.26 1.74
N PHE A 13 -22.02 -4.24 1.27
CA PHE A 13 -22.45 -5.14 0.19
C PHE A 13 -22.88 -6.47 0.81
N SER A 14 -24.15 -6.84 0.68
CA SER A 14 -24.65 -8.16 1.05
C SER A 14 -24.83 -9.05 -0.18
N GLU A 15 -24.10 -10.15 -0.17
CA GLU A 15 -24.28 -11.45 -0.85
C GLU A 15 -24.54 -11.53 -2.36
N CYS A 16 -23.81 -12.50 -2.94
CA CYS A 16 -23.82 -12.95 -4.33
C CYS A 16 -25.22 -13.17 -4.91
N ALA A 17 -25.38 -12.80 -6.18
CA ALA A 17 -26.32 -13.46 -7.07
C ALA A 17 -25.60 -13.84 -8.36
N ASP A 18 -25.43 -15.14 -8.55
CA ASP A 18 -25.11 -15.75 -9.83
C ASP A 18 -26.17 -15.36 -10.86
N SER A 19 -25.86 -14.43 -11.77
CA SER A 19 -26.51 -14.39 -13.07
C SER A 19 -25.65 -13.62 -14.08
N VAL A 20 -25.27 -14.34 -15.13
CA VAL A 20 -24.72 -13.81 -16.38
C VAL A 20 -25.68 -12.77 -16.95
N GLY A 21 -25.25 -11.51 -16.98
CA GLY A 21 -25.98 -10.41 -17.60
C GLY A 21 -25.37 -9.07 -17.19
N ASP A 22 -24.88 -8.32 -18.18
CA ASP A 22 -24.30 -6.98 -18.07
C ASP A 22 -25.01 -6.11 -17.02
N ALA A 23 -24.36 -5.92 -15.87
CA ALA A 23 -24.77 -4.95 -14.87
C ALA A 23 -23.57 -4.01 -14.61
N PRO A 24 -23.60 -2.75 -15.07
CA PRO A 24 -22.55 -1.79 -14.76
C PRO A 24 -22.60 -1.50 -13.25
N SER A 25 -21.59 -2.00 -12.52
CA SER A 25 -21.46 -1.74 -11.09
C SER A 25 -20.85 -0.36 -10.90
N ASN A 26 -21.69 0.68 -10.89
CA ASN A 26 -21.28 2.07 -10.70
C ASN A 26 -21.41 2.45 -9.21
N LEU A 27 -20.29 2.57 -8.49
CA LEU A 27 -20.25 3.34 -7.24
C LEU A 27 -19.70 4.74 -7.54
N ILE A 28 -20.61 5.69 -7.76
CA ILE A 28 -20.27 7.11 -7.96
C ILE A 28 -20.43 7.83 -6.62
N ILE A 29 -19.34 8.37 -6.08
CA ILE A 29 -19.36 9.14 -4.82
C ILE A 29 -19.36 10.63 -5.15
N TYR A 30 -20.47 11.31 -4.86
CA TYR A 30 -20.63 12.76 -5.07
C TYR A 30 -20.12 13.57 -3.87
N SER A 31 -19.63 14.78 -4.14
CA SER A 31 -19.55 15.87 -3.15
C SER A 31 -20.49 17.02 -3.55
N SER A 32 -21.09 17.68 -2.55
CA SER A 32 -22.09 18.76 -2.69
C SER A 32 -21.40 20.12 -2.43
N PRO A 33 -21.82 21.27 -3.04
CA PRO A 33 -23.21 21.67 -3.34
C PRO A 33 -23.81 21.09 -4.64
N PRO A 34 -25.15 21.14 -4.80
CA PRO A 34 -25.92 20.19 -5.59
C PRO A 34 -26.14 20.68 -7.03
N ASP A 35 -25.10 20.71 -7.84
CA ASP A 35 -25.29 20.73 -9.29
C ASP A 35 -24.79 19.40 -9.83
N SER A 36 -25.76 18.47 -9.88
CA SER A 36 -25.62 17.12 -10.39
C SER A 36 -25.09 17.14 -11.83
N GLN A 37 -23.78 17.06 -11.99
CA GLN A 37 -23.20 16.52 -13.21
C GLN A 37 -22.96 15.04 -12.95
N SER A 38 -23.96 14.22 -13.32
CA SER A 38 -23.67 12.84 -13.65
C SER A 38 -22.87 12.86 -14.95
N ILE A 39 -21.55 12.76 -14.84
CA ILE A 39 -20.78 12.30 -15.99
C ILE A 39 -21.08 10.81 -16.08
N ARG A 40 -22.00 10.46 -16.98
CA ARG A 40 -22.03 9.11 -17.54
C ARG A 40 -20.81 9.03 -18.44
N GLN A 41 -19.69 8.57 -17.89
CA GLN A 41 -18.56 8.19 -18.71
C GLN A 41 -18.69 6.72 -19.05
N ASP A 42 -18.62 6.44 -20.34
CA ASP A 42 -18.44 5.10 -20.86
C ASP A 42 -17.09 4.55 -20.35
N ILE A 43 -17.16 3.44 -19.62
CA ILE A 43 -16.20 2.32 -19.55
C ILE A 43 -14.71 2.70 -19.64
N ASP A 44 -14.15 3.31 -18.59
CA ASP A 44 -12.70 3.38 -18.39
C ASP A 44 -12.31 2.76 -17.03
N GLY A 45 -12.46 1.43 -16.94
CA GLY A 45 -11.59 0.54 -16.18
C GLY A 45 -11.27 0.77 -14.68
N PHE A 46 -12.15 1.35 -13.86
CA PHE A 46 -11.99 1.30 -12.40
C PHE A 46 -13.30 1.27 -11.62
N ASN A 47 -13.22 0.82 -10.36
CA ASN A 47 -14.37 0.79 -9.45
C ASN A 47 -14.65 2.13 -8.76
N VAL A 48 -13.60 2.84 -8.35
CA VAL A 48 -13.70 4.11 -7.62
C VAL A 48 -12.78 5.12 -8.27
N GLU A 49 -13.35 6.21 -8.78
CA GLU A 49 -12.63 7.40 -9.21
C GLU A 49 -12.78 8.52 -8.17
N ILE A 50 -11.66 9.12 -7.77
CA ILE A 50 -11.61 10.17 -6.76
C ILE A 50 -10.89 11.37 -7.40
N LEU A 51 -11.63 12.46 -7.62
CA LEU A 51 -11.18 13.59 -8.42
C LEU A 51 -11.20 14.91 -7.63
N ASN A 52 -10.42 15.91 -8.07
CA ASN A 52 -10.63 17.33 -7.77
C ASN A 52 -10.67 17.71 -6.28
N GLY A 53 -9.57 17.52 -5.57
CA GLY A 53 -9.38 17.91 -4.16
C GLY A 53 -10.27 17.15 -3.17
N THR A 54 -11.05 16.17 -3.63
CA THR A 54 -11.91 15.39 -2.76
C THR A 54 -11.10 14.51 -1.81
N THR A 55 -11.62 14.26 -0.61
CA THR A 55 -11.03 13.30 0.32
C THR A 55 -11.99 12.15 0.54
N LEU A 56 -11.56 10.93 0.25
CA LEU A 56 -12.30 9.71 0.55
C LEU A 56 -11.56 8.89 1.61
N THR A 57 -12.30 8.32 2.55
CA THR A 57 -11.75 7.38 3.54
C THR A 57 -12.43 6.02 3.40
N LEU A 58 -11.62 4.97 3.25
CA LEU A 58 -12.02 3.57 3.37
C LEU A 58 -11.69 3.09 4.77
N ASP A 59 -12.66 2.57 5.53
CA ASP A 59 -12.41 2.03 6.88
C ASP A 59 -12.96 0.61 7.05
N GLY A 60 -12.10 -0.40 6.89
CA GLY A 60 -12.46 -1.81 7.13
C GLY A 60 -13.32 -2.48 6.07
N TYR A 61 -13.62 -1.80 4.95
CA TYR A 61 -14.40 -2.34 3.83
C TYR A 61 -13.51 -2.87 2.69
N SER A 62 -14.13 -3.52 1.70
CA SER A 62 -13.43 -4.03 0.52
C SER A 62 -13.88 -3.36 -0.78
N ILE A 63 -12.91 -3.08 -1.65
CA ILE A 63 -13.10 -2.60 -3.02
C ILE A 63 -12.40 -3.60 -3.94
N VAL A 64 -13.14 -4.20 -4.87
CA VAL A 64 -12.61 -5.24 -5.77
C VAL A 64 -12.98 -4.90 -7.20
N ALA A 65 -12.00 -4.46 -7.98
CA ALA A 65 -12.17 -4.10 -9.38
C ALA A 65 -12.92 -5.21 -10.13
N PRO A 66 -13.73 -4.86 -11.13
CA PRO A 66 -14.54 -5.83 -11.82
C PRO A 66 -13.63 -6.69 -12.73
N ALA A 67 -13.99 -7.95 -12.95
CA ALA A 67 -13.13 -8.93 -13.61
C ALA A 67 -13.09 -8.80 -15.15
N ASN A 68 -13.64 -7.73 -15.71
CA ASN A 68 -14.12 -7.70 -17.10
C ASN A 68 -13.73 -6.44 -17.89
N ASN A 69 -12.47 -6.36 -18.34
CA ASN A 69 -12.19 -5.88 -19.69
C ASN A 69 -10.81 -6.35 -20.20
N ILE A 70 -10.49 -5.96 -21.43
CA ILE A 70 -9.26 -6.29 -22.16
C ILE A 70 -8.04 -5.45 -21.69
N ALA A 71 -8.26 -4.46 -20.83
CA ALA A 71 -7.29 -3.42 -20.50
C ALA A 71 -6.76 -3.48 -19.05
N GLY A 72 -7.46 -4.14 -18.14
CA GLY A 72 -6.99 -4.38 -16.78
C GLY A 72 -7.31 -3.20 -15.89
N ASP A 73 -8.19 -3.44 -14.94
CA ASP A 73 -8.88 -2.36 -14.25
C ASP A 73 -8.24 -2.02 -12.92
N ASP A 74 -8.09 -0.72 -12.66
CA ASP A 74 -7.66 -0.25 -11.35
C ASP A 74 -8.81 -0.39 -10.35
N ALA A 75 -8.57 -0.84 -9.12
CA ALA A 75 -9.66 -0.85 -8.13
C ALA A 75 -10.02 0.58 -7.68
N VAL A 76 -9.01 1.41 -7.49
CA VAL A 76 -9.15 2.81 -7.09
C VAL A 76 -8.23 3.69 -7.92
N ARG A 77 -8.77 4.76 -8.51
CA ARG A 77 -8.01 5.82 -9.16
C ARG A 77 -8.15 7.13 -8.37
N VAL A 78 -7.01 7.66 -7.94
CA VAL A 78 -6.91 8.91 -7.18
C VAL A 78 -6.24 9.98 -8.04
N GLN A 79 -7.00 10.96 -8.51
CA GLN A 79 -6.51 12.02 -9.39
C GLN A 79 -6.78 13.39 -8.78
N ASP A 80 -5.70 14.13 -8.50
CA ASP A 80 -5.77 15.46 -7.86
C ASP A 80 -6.56 15.47 -6.55
N ALA A 81 -6.63 14.33 -5.88
CA ALA A 81 -7.50 14.10 -4.73
C ALA A 81 -6.76 13.34 -3.63
N THR A 82 -7.42 13.14 -2.48
CA THR A 82 -6.86 12.40 -1.35
C THR A 82 -7.67 11.13 -1.09
N PHE A 83 -6.99 10.00 -0.99
CA PHE A 83 -7.54 8.73 -0.55
C PHE A 83 -6.85 8.28 0.73
N ILE A 84 -7.64 7.84 1.72
CA ILE A 84 -7.12 7.35 3.00
C ILE A 84 -7.72 5.97 3.24
N ALA A 85 -6.90 4.93 3.23
CA ALA A 85 -7.31 3.59 3.58
C ALA A 85 -6.90 3.27 5.03
N LYS A 86 -7.89 2.83 5.82
CA LYS A 86 -7.74 2.45 7.23
C LYS A 86 -8.32 1.06 7.42
N ARG A 87 -7.50 0.02 7.37
CA ARG A 87 -7.98 -1.37 7.35
C ARG A 87 -8.84 -1.67 6.11
N GLY A 88 -8.98 -2.95 5.78
CA GLY A 88 -9.81 -3.39 4.64
C GLY A 88 -8.98 -3.86 3.45
N VAL A 89 -9.65 -4.19 2.35
CA VAL A 89 -9.03 -4.95 1.24
C VAL A 89 -9.33 -4.30 -0.11
N ILE A 90 -8.28 -3.97 -0.86
CA ILE A 90 -8.38 -3.42 -2.22
C ILE A 90 -7.78 -4.44 -3.19
N LYS A 91 -8.50 -4.77 -4.26
CA LYS A 91 -8.04 -5.75 -5.27
C LYS A 91 -8.20 -5.21 -6.68
N GLY A 92 -7.08 -5.15 -7.41
CA GLY A 92 -7.05 -4.80 -8.82
C GLY A 92 -7.76 -5.81 -9.72
N GLY A 93 -8.01 -5.39 -10.96
CA GLY A 93 -8.82 -6.11 -11.93
C GLY A 93 -8.11 -7.34 -12.48
N LEU A 94 -8.84 -8.45 -12.54
CA LEU A 94 -8.35 -9.71 -13.11
C LEU A 94 -8.39 -9.66 -14.65
N GLY A 95 -7.47 -10.39 -15.30
CA GLY A 95 -7.48 -10.58 -16.75
C GLY A 95 -6.15 -10.24 -17.38
N VAL A 96 -5.80 -8.95 -17.37
CA VAL A 96 -4.52 -8.44 -17.88
C VAL A 96 -3.65 -7.79 -16.80
N GLY A 97 -4.06 -7.91 -15.53
CA GLY A 97 -3.33 -7.40 -14.38
C GLY A 97 -3.56 -5.91 -14.11
N GLY A 98 -4.77 -5.53 -13.70
CA GLY A 98 -5.06 -4.14 -13.30
C GLY A 98 -4.49 -3.77 -11.93
N SER A 99 -4.29 -2.48 -11.66
CA SER A 99 -3.65 -2.07 -10.40
C SER A 99 -4.62 -2.15 -9.21
N GLY A 100 -4.10 -2.36 -8.00
CA GLY A 100 -4.90 -2.16 -6.80
C GLY A 100 -5.32 -0.70 -6.66
N VAL A 101 -4.33 0.20 -6.61
CA VAL A 101 -4.55 1.64 -6.52
C VAL A 101 -3.64 2.40 -7.48
N THR A 102 -4.21 3.31 -8.28
CA THR A 102 -3.45 4.25 -9.10
C THR A 102 -3.57 5.66 -8.54
N VAL A 103 -2.44 6.34 -8.36
CA VAL A 103 -2.34 7.72 -7.89
C VAL A 103 -1.70 8.58 -8.96
N THR A 104 -2.37 9.67 -9.32
CA THR A 104 -2.02 10.50 -10.48
C THR A 104 -2.45 11.95 -10.26
N SER A 105 -2.05 12.82 -11.18
CA SER A 105 -2.48 14.20 -11.25
C SER A 105 -2.88 14.59 -12.66
N THR A 106 -3.71 15.62 -12.81
CA THR A 106 -3.87 16.28 -14.11
C THR A 106 -2.71 17.23 -14.37
N ARG A 107 -2.41 17.44 -15.66
CA ARG A 107 -1.34 18.33 -16.11
C ARG A 107 -1.45 19.77 -15.55
N ASP A 108 -2.66 20.23 -15.28
CA ASP A 108 -2.95 21.61 -14.87
C ASP A 108 -3.17 21.74 -13.36
N SER A 109 -3.12 20.64 -12.60
CA SER A 109 -3.30 20.67 -11.16
C SER A 109 -2.09 21.27 -10.46
N ARG A 110 -2.36 22.01 -9.36
CA ARG A 110 -1.33 22.47 -8.42
C ARG A 110 -1.15 21.53 -7.23
N GLU A 111 -2.01 20.51 -7.12
CA GLU A 111 -2.05 19.53 -6.05
C GLU A 111 -2.18 18.14 -6.68
N GLY A 112 -1.16 17.30 -6.55
CA GLY A 112 -1.24 15.94 -7.10
C GLY A 112 -2.06 15.00 -6.23
N GLY A 113 -2.41 13.84 -6.79
CA GLY A 113 -3.10 12.79 -6.05
C GLY A 113 -2.30 12.32 -4.83
N THR A 114 -2.99 12.08 -3.73
CA THR A 114 -2.38 11.58 -2.49
C THR A 114 -3.11 10.34 -2.01
N ALA A 115 -2.39 9.25 -1.77
CA ALA A 115 -2.94 8.07 -1.10
C ALA A 115 -2.20 7.79 0.21
N VAL A 116 -2.96 7.57 1.29
CA VAL A 116 -2.43 7.21 2.61
C VAL A 116 -2.96 5.84 3.01
N PHE A 117 -2.04 4.94 3.36
CA PHE A 117 -2.36 3.58 3.79
C PHE A 117 -1.93 3.39 5.24
N GLU A 118 -2.91 3.12 6.11
CA GLU A 118 -2.68 2.81 7.52
C GLU A 118 -2.59 1.29 7.76
N GLU A 119 -2.24 0.91 8.99
CA GLU A 119 -2.20 -0.49 9.43
C GLU A 119 -3.50 -1.25 9.12
N GLY A 120 -3.34 -2.53 8.75
CA GLY A 120 -4.43 -3.47 8.50
C GLY A 120 -5.08 -3.34 7.11
N VAL A 121 -4.62 -2.40 6.27
CA VAL A 121 -5.01 -2.37 4.85
C VAL A 121 -4.29 -3.47 4.11
N VAL A 122 -4.98 -4.10 3.17
CA VAL A 122 -4.40 -5.07 2.24
C VAL A 122 -4.68 -4.63 0.82
N VAL A 123 -3.65 -4.52 -0.02
CA VAL A 123 -3.76 -4.14 -1.43
C VAL A 123 -3.17 -5.23 -2.30
N TYR A 124 -3.96 -5.71 -3.26
CA TYR A 124 -3.53 -6.66 -4.28
C TYR A 124 -3.54 -5.99 -5.64
N GLY A 125 -2.47 -6.16 -6.41
CA GLY A 125 -2.53 -6.08 -7.86
C GLY A 125 -3.42 -7.18 -8.41
N GLY A 126 -4.02 -6.96 -9.57
CA GLY A 126 -4.85 -7.95 -10.24
C GLY A 126 -4.00 -9.04 -10.88
N ASP A 127 -4.42 -10.30 -10.82
CA ASP A 127 -3.73 -11.36 -11.55
C ASP A 127 -4.05 -11.28 -13.04
N ALA A 128 -3.04 -11.48 -13.88
CA ALA A 128 -3.27 -11.82 -15.27
C ALA A 128 -3.80 -13.25 -15.36
N THR A 129 -4.90 -13.45 -16.08
CA THR A 129 -5.53 -14.76 -16.26
C THR A 129 -5.74 -15.11 -17.73
N ARG A 130 -5.38 -14.20 -18.65
CA ARG A 130 -5.47 -14.39 -20.09
C ARG A 130 -4.15 -14.91 -20.65
N ASN A 131 -4.23 -15.72 -21.70
CA ASN A 131 -3.04 -16.30 -22.34
C ASN A 131 -2.24 -15.24 -23.12
N GLU A 132 -2.91 -14.19 -23.60
CA GLU A 132 -2.32 -13.11 -24.38
C GLU A 132 -1.71 -12.02 -23.51
N THR A 133 -2.03 -12.03 -22.21
CA THR A 133 -1.51 -11.02 -21.28
C THR A 133 -0.65 -11.68 -20.24
N THR A 134 0.59 -11.24 -20.21
CA THR A 134 1.64 -11.98 -19.55
C THR A 134 2.10 -11.30 -18.26
N GLN A 135 1.64 -10.08 -17.98
CA GLN A 135 2.04 -9.32 -16.80
C GLN A 135 0.92 -9.21 -15.76
N GLY A 136 1.21 -9.54 -14.51
CA GLY A 136 0.32 -9.23 -13.38
C GLY A 136 0.25 -7.73 -13.07
N GLY A 137 -0.76 -7.32 -12.33
CA GLY A 137 -1.00 -5.92 -11.98
C GLY A 137 -0.21 -5.45 -10.78
N ASP A 138 -0.02 -4.14 -10.68
CA ASP A 138 0.73 -3.55 -9.58
C ASP A 138 -0.18 -3.33 -8.37
N ALA A 139 0.33 -3.50 -7.15
CA ALA A 139 -0.49 -3.19 -5.97
C ALA A 139 -0.79 -1.68 -5.91
N ILE A 140 0.26 -0.86 -6.11
CA ILE A 140 0.16 0.60 -6.19
C ILE A 140 0.95 1.12 -7.38
N THR A 141 0.33 2.00 -8.16
CA THR A 141 0.93 2.70 -9.29
C THR A 141 0.91 4.21 -9.07
N ILE A 142 2.05 4.87 -9.24
CA ILE A 142 2.20 6.33 -9.10
C ILE A 142 2.69 6.91 -10.43
N LEU A 143 1.86 7.72 -11.08
CA LEU A 143 2.09 8.12 -12.47
C LEU A 143 2.81 9.46 -12.63
N ASN A 144 2.62 10.42 -11.73
CA ASN A 144 3.04 11.81 -11.93
C ASN A 144 3.85 12.37 -10.75
N GLU A 145 4.72 13.34 -11.03
CA GLU A 145 5.66 13.95 -10.08
C GLU A 145 5.00 14.54 -8.83
N ASP A 146 3.83 15.15 -8.98
CA ASP A 146 3.10 15.75 -7.85
C ASP A 146 2.33 14.72 -7.01
N SER A 147 2.28 13.45 -7.45
CA SER A 147 1.53 12.41 -6.76
C SER A 147 2.33 11.83 -5.60
N THR A 148 1.66 11.64 -4.46
CA THR A 148 2.29 11.14 -3.23
C THR A 148 1.58 9.89 -2.71
N VAL A 149 2.35 8.89 -2.35
CA VAL A 149 1.89 7.72 -1.59
C VAL A 149 2.59 7.70 -0.25
N LEU A 150 1.81 7.63 0.84
CA LEU A 150 2.29 7.46 2.20
C LEU A 150 1.81 6.12 2.75
N ILE A 151 2.75 5.25 3.13
CA ILE A 151 2.47 3.94 3.69
C ILE A 151 2.92 3.93 5.14
N ASN A 152 1.96 4.04 6.06
CA ASN A 152 2.20 3.93 7.50
C ASN A 152 2.12 2.47 7.99
N GLY A 153 1.50 1.59 7.21
CA GLY A 153 1.33 0.16 7.50
C GLY A 153 0.51 -0.54 6.41
N GLY A 154 0.24 -1.83 6.60
CA GLY A 154 -0.56 -2.66 5.68
C GLY A 154 0.25 -3.72 4.94
N SER A 155 -0.39 -4.41 4.00
CA SER A 155 0.24 -5.48 3.21
C SER A 155 -0.04 -5.29 1.72
N PHE A 156 1.00 -5.32 0.91
CA PHE A 156 0.95 -4.97 -0.52
C PHE A 156 1.50 -6.12 -1.35
N PHE A 157 0.69 -6.62 -2.27
CA PHE A 157 0.96 -7.81 -3.05
C PHE A 157 0.89 -7.48 -4.53
N ALA A 158 1.99 -7.70 -5.24
CA ALA A 158 1.98 -7.75 -6.70
C ALA A 158 0.95 -8.79 -7.19
N GLY A 159 0.23 -8.45 -8.25
CA GLY A 159 -0.58 -9.41 -8.98
C GLY A 159 0.32 -10.39 -9.73
N LEU A 160 -0.13 -11.63 -9.86
CA LEU A 160 0.64 -12.67 -10.55
C LEU A 160 0.47 -12.56 -12.06
N GLY A 161 1.55 -12.84 -12.78
CA GLY A 161 1.49 -13.18 -14.21
C GLY A 161 0.66 -14.46 -14.43
N CYS A 162 0.30 -14.74 -15.69
CA CYS A 162 -0.67 -15.77 -16.05
C CYS A 162 -0.56 -17.09 -15.25
N THR A 163 -1.68 -17.55 -14.67
CA THR A 163 -1.72 -18.64 -13.67
C THR A 163 -2.18 -20.00 -14.21
N ASN A 164 -2.50 -20.15 -15.50
CA ASN A 164 -3.00 -21.44 -16.05
C ASN A 164 -2.32 -21.88 -17.37
N LEU A 165 -1.59 -23.00 -17.27
CA LEU A 165 -1.19 -23.98 -18.30
C LEU A 165 -0.31 -23.58 -19.50
N SER A 166 -0.24 -22.32 -19.94
CA SER A 166 0.76 -21.91 -20.93
C SER A 166 1.05 -20.42 -20.88
N CYS A 167 1.97 -20.04 -20.01
CA CYS A 167 2.58 -18.71 -20.04
C CYS A 167 3.36 -18.51 -21.35
N GLY A 168 3.12 -17.40 -22.04
CA GLY A 168 4.02 -16.95 -23.11
C GLY A 168 5.43 -16.68 -22.58
N ALA A 169 6.43 -16.64 -23.47
CA ALA A 169 7.86 -16.52 -23.12
C ALA A 169 8.28 -15.22 -22.39
N GLN A 170 7.33 -14.33 -22.08
CA GLN A 170 7.55 -13.04 -21.41
C GLN A 170 6.46 -12.82 -20.33
N THR A 171 6.29 -13.79 -19.42
CA THR A 171 5.46 -13.57 -18.23
C THR A 171 6.27 -12.93 -17.12
N ALA A 172 5.67 -11.95 -16.45
CA ALA A 172 6.22 -11.26 -15.29
C ALA A 172 5.10 -11.01 -14.29
N ASP A 173 5.40 -11.11 -13.00
CA ASP A 173 4.48 -10.62 -11.99
C ASP A 173 4.42 -9.09 -12.06
N GLY A 174 3.37 -8.50 -11.50
CA GLY A 174 3.35 -7.07 -11.22
C GLY A 174 4.38 -6.69 -10.16
N VAL A 175 4.31 -5.45 -9.69
CA VAL A 175 5.17 -4.96 -8.62
C VAL A 175 4.34 -4.55 -7.40
N ALA A 176 4.96 -4.58 -6.22
CA ALA A 176 4.29 -4.12 -5.01
C ALA A 176 4.07 -2.60 -5.08
N ILE A 177 5.06 -1.86 -5.59
CA ILE A 177 4.96 -0.41 -5.81
C ILE A 177 5.64 -0.05 -7.13
N GLN A 178 4.88 0.54 -8.05
CA GLN A 178 5.40 1.12 -9.29
C GLN A 178 5.41 2.65 -9.18
N ASN A 179 6.59 3.23 -8.94
CA ASN A 179 6.77 4.67 -8.91
C ASN A 179 7.37 5.18 -10.22
N LEU A 180 6.53 5.68 -11.13
CA LEU A 180 7.00 6.17 -12.42
C LEU A 180 7.60 7.57 -12.33
N ALA A 181 7.07 8.43 -11.46
CA ALA A 181 7.52 9.81 -11.35
C ALA A 181 7.27 10.49 -9.99
N GLY A 182 6.39 9.95 -9.15
CA GLY A 182 5.94 10.63 -7.93
C GLY A 182 6.82 10.36 -6.71
N ARG A 183 6.23 10.56 -5.53
CA ARG A 183 6.90 10.37 -4.25
C ARG A 183 6.24 9.24 -3.45
N VAL A 184 7.04 8.30 -3.00
CA VAL A 184 6.61 7.20 -2.11
C VAL A 184 7.33 7.36 -0.78
N VAL A 185 6.57 7.35 0.31
CA VAL A 185 7.09 7.40 1.69
C VAL A 185 6.65 6.14 2.42
N ILE A 186 7.60 5.27 2.74
CA ILE A 186 7.39 4.00 3.43
C ILE A 186 7.82 4.16 4.88
N LYS A 187 6.87 4.03 5.79
CA LYS A 187 7.10 4.03 7.25
C LYS A 187 6.70 2.73 7.91
N GLY A 188 5.95 1.88 7.21
CA GLY A 188 5.49 0.60 7.70
C GLY A 188 4.98 -0.30 6.58
N GLY A 189 4.56 -1.49 6.96
CA GLY A 189 3.90 -2.48 6.12
C GLY A 189 4.78 -3.66 5.72
N THR A 190 4.17 -4.58 4.97
CA THR A 190 4.81 -5.76 4.39
C THR A 190 4.60 -5.77 2.88
N PHE A 191 5.59 -6.19 2.13
CA PHE A 191 5.57 -6.13 0.67
C PHE A 191 5.91 -7.49 0.08
N GLU A 192 5.10 -7.96 -0.86
CA GLU A 192 5.37 -9.13 -1.68
C GLU A 192 5.47 -8.70 -3.14
N GLY A 193 6.67 -8.78 -3.69
CA GLY A 193 7.04 -8.24 -5.00
C GLY A 193 8.25 -7.31 -4.90
N ILE A 194 8.39 -6.41 -5.87
CA ILE A 194 9.48 -5.42 -5.92
C ILE A 194 8.96 -3.99 -5.76
N ILE A 195 9.87 -3.07 -5.46
CA ILE A 195 9.65 -1.63 -5.65
C ILE A 195 10.35 -1.24 -6.95
N TYR A 196 9.58 -0.80 -7.95
CA TYR A 196 10.13 -0.24 -9.17
C TYR A 196 10.08 1.29 -9.11
N ASN A 197 11.22 1.95 -9.31
CA ASN A 197 11.30 3.41 -9.33
C ASN A 197 11.98 3.90 -10.62
N SER A 198 11.29 4.73 -11.38
CA SER A 198 11.79 5.30 -12.65
C SER A 198 12.29 6.74 -12.45
N LEU A 199 11.39 7.72 -12.35
CA LEU A 199 11.77 9.13 -12.21
C LEU A 199 11.36 9.73 -10.86
N GLY A 200 10.80 8.90 -9.97
CA GLY A 200 10.28 9.35 -8.70
C GLY A 200 11.28 9.25 -7.54
N THR A 201 10.81 9.59 -6.35
CA THR A 201 11.57 9.46 -5.10
C THR A 201 10.93 8.41 -4.20
N VAL A 202 11.76 7.53 -3.63
CA VAL A 202 11.34 6.56 -2.61
C VAL A 202 12.07 6.88 -1.30
N GLU A 203 11.32 7.21 -0.27
CA GLU A 203 11.79 7.45 1.09
C GLU A 203 11.38 6.27 1.98
N VAL A 204 12.34 5.67 2.68
CA VAL A 204 12.10 4.57 3.62
C VAL A 204 12.53 5.00 5.01
N HIS A 205 11.60 4.96 5.95
CA HIS A 205 11.81 5.35 7.34
C HIS A 205 11.82 4.10 8.22
N GLY A 206 12.85 3.98 9.07
CA GLY A 206 13.04 2.78 9.85
C GLY A 206 14.37 2.72 10.58
N CYS A 207 14.59 1.61 11.27
CA CYS A 207 15.80 1.29 12.00
C CYS A 207 16.64 0.28 11.24
N PHE A 208 17.96 0.48 11.31
CA PHE A 208 18.94 -0.42 10.70
C PHE A 208 18.70 -0.64 9.20
N LEU A 209 18.21 0.40 8.51
CA LEU A 209 17.98 0.35 7.08
C LEU A 209 19.30 0.30 6.31
N THR A 210 19.40 -0.61 5.36
CA THR A 210 20.52 -0.74 4.44
C THR A 210 20.01 -0.82 3.00
N PHE A 211 20.81 -0.30 2.07
CA PHE A 211 20.61 -0.48 0.64
C PHE A 211 21.90 -1.02 0.03
N ASP A 212 21.87 -2.29 -0.39
CA ASP A 212 23.02 -2.98 -0.97
C ASP A 212 22.55 -3.87 -2.13
N ASP A 213 23.32 -3.88 -3.23
CA ASP A 213 23.02 -4.62 -4.46
C ASP A 213 21.54 -4.55 -4.92
N GLY A 214 20.92 -3.37 -4.84
CA GLY A 214 19.53 -3.16 -5.26
C GLY A 214 18.49 -3.67 -4.26
N LYS A 215 18.88 -3.95 -3.01
CA LYS A 215 18.00 -4.50 -1.99
C LYS A 215 17.88 -3.57 -0.79
N ILE A 216 16.65 -3.32 -0.34
CA ILE A 216 16.36 -2.55 0.87
C ILE A 216 16.07 -3.54 2.00
N GLU A 217 16.85 -3.48 3.08
CA GLU A 217 16.69 -4.34 4.25
C GLU A 217 16.65 -3.52 5.55
N GLY A 218 15.94 -4.02 6.57
CA GLY A 218 15.95 -3.43 7.91
C GLY A 218 14.62 -3.61 8.66
N THR A 219 14.28 -2.65 9.51
CA THR A 219 13.00 -2.64 10.25
C THR A 219 12.32 -1.29 10.07
N LEU A 220 11.07 -1.26 9.66
CA LEU A 220 10.29 -0.03 9.47
C LEU A 220 9.81 0.56 10.80
N LEU A 221 9.28 1.80 10.79
CA LEU A 221 8.82 2.48 12.01
C LEU A 221 7.63 1.82 12.69
N ASP A 222 6.83 1.04 11.95
CA ASP A 222 5.76 0.22 12.52
C ASP A 222 6.26 -1.09 13.17
N GLY A 223 7.57 -1.35 13.10
CA GLY A 223 8.21 -2.53 13.65
C GLY A 223 8.29 -3.73 12.71
N ASN A 224 7.73 -3.64 11.50
CA ASN A 224 7.82 -4.71 10.51
C ASN A 224 9.22 -4.77 9.89
N GLY A 225 9.70 -5.99 9.61
CA GLY A 225 10.91 -6.18 8.81
C GLY A 225 10.65 -5.78 7.36
N ILE A 226 11.63 -5.13 6.74
CA ILE A 226 11.65 -4.91 5.29
C ILE A 226 12.83 -5.69 4.70
N ASP A 227 12.55 -6.40 3.62
CA ASP A 227 13.48 -7.14 2.77
C ASP A 227 12.82 -7.11 1.39
N ILE A 228 13.22 -6.15 0.54
CA ILE A 228 12.59 -5.95 -0.77
C ILE A 228 13.61 -5.52 -1.82
N GLU A 229 13.45 -6.07 -3.02
CA GLU A 229 14.21 -5.66 -4.20
C GLU A 229 13.70 -4.30 -4.71
N TYR A 230 14.65 -3.42 -5.02
CA TYR A 230 14.44 -2.09 -5.56
C TYR A 230 15.08 -2.01 -6.94
N VAL A 231 14.25 -1.77 -7.95
CA VAL A 231 14.63 -1.85 -9.36
C VAL A 231 14.44 -0.50 -10.03
N GLN A 232 15.36 -0.14 -10.91
CA GLN A 232 15.30 1.08 -11.72
C GLN A 232 15.56 0.78 -13.21
N PRO A 233 15.08 1.64 -14.12
CA PRO A 233 15.52 1.66 -15.51
C PRO A 233 17.04 1.58 -15.68
N LYS A 234 17.48 0.85 -16.70
CA LYS A 234 18.91 0.72 -17.00
C LYS A 234 19.55 2.09 -17.22
N GLY A 235 20.61 2.37 -16.46
CA GLY A 235 21.36 3.62 -16.56
C GLY A 235 20.87 4.71 -15.59
N GLN A 236 19.83 4.44 -14.80
CA GLN A 236 19.53 5.14 -13.57
C GLN A 236 20.15 4.38 -12.39
N ASP A 237 20.70 5.14 -11.44
CA ASP A 237 21.36 4.62 -10.25
C ASP A 237 21.12 5.62 -9.10
N GLU A 238 19.83 5.89 -8.86
CA GLU A 238 19.37 6.80 -7.80
C GLU A 238 18.85 5.97 -6.62
N PRO A 239 19.64 5.82 -5.55
CA PRO A 239 19.27 4.99 -4.41
C PRO A 239 18.05 5.57 -3.67
N PRO A 240 17.27 4.73 -2.97
CA PRO A 240 16.22 5.21 -2.10
C PRO A 240 16.80 6.06 -0.95
N LEU A 241 16.03 7.02 -0.46
CA LEU A 241 16.38 7.82 0.70
C LEU A 241 16.06 7.05 1.98
N LEU A 242 17.08 6.58 2.68
CA LEU A 242 16.93 5.88 3.96
C LEU A 242 16.99 6.86 5.13
N ILE A 243 15.92 6.94 5.92
CA ILE A 243 15.78 7.86 7.06
C ILE A 243 15.77 7.06 8.36
N THR A 244 16.81 7.21 9.18
CA THR A 244 17.04 6.36 10.38
C THR A 244 16.96 7.10 11.73
N ASP A 245 16.65 8.39 11.72
CA ASP A 245 16.77 9.28 12.87
C ASP A 245 15.74 9.05 14.00
N MET A 246 14.82 8.10 13.84
CA MET A 246 13.69 7.85 14.75
C MET A 246 13.86 6.60 15.62
N CYS A 247 15.07 6.04 15.66
CA CYS A 247 15.33 4.74 16.27
C CYS A 247 16.07 4.85 17.60
N PRO A 248 15.68 4.09 18.64
CA PRO A 248 16.43 4.05 19.88
C PRO A 248 17.84 3.53 19.59
N ASP A 249 18.85 4.20 20.16
CA ASP A 249 20.26 3.81 19.98
C ASP A 249 20.46 2.34 20.36
N LYS A 250 21.24 1.62 19.53
CA LYS A 250 21.63 0.21 19.70
C LYS A 250 22.20 -0.14 21.09
N GLN A 251 22.53 0.84 21.93
CA GLN A 251 23.22 0.67 23.21
C GLN A 251 22.32 0.44 24.43
N GLU A 252 21.03 0.76 24.42
CA GLU A 252 20.21 0.61 25.65
C GLU A 252 19.67 -0.81 25.88
N THR A 253 19.67 -1.68 24.87
CA THR A 253 19.07 -3.02 25.00
C THR A 253 20.05 -4.07 25.56
N GLU A 254 21.37 -3.89 25.38
CA GLU A 254 22.36 -4.82 25.96
C GLU A 254 22.56 -4.60 27.47
N ASP A 255 22.47 -3.35 27.95
CA ASP A 255 22.73 -3.03 29.37
C ASP A 255 21.56 -3.38 30.30
N GLN A 256 20.31 -3.38 29.81
CA GLN A 256 19.16 -3.84 30.60
C GLN A 256 19.12 -5.37 30.79
N SER A 257 19.69 -6.16 29.85
CA SER A 257 19.78 -7.61 30.02
C SER A 257 20.88 -8.00 31.02
N ARG A 258 22.01 -7.25 31.04
CA ARG A 258 23.12 -7.46 31.98
C ARG A 258 22.83 -6.91 33.38
N GLY A 259 22.08 -5.82 33.50
CA GLY A 259 21.70 -5.24 34.79
C GLY A 259 20.67 -6.05 35.60
N LYS A 260 19.82 -6.86 34.93
CA LYS A 260 18.81 -7.69 35.60
C LYS A 260 19.32 -9.04 36.10
N ILE A 261 20.34 -9.62 35.48
CA ILE A 261 20.87 -10.93 35.86
C ILE A 261 21.75 -10.84 37.12
N LEU A 262 22.38 -9.69 37.40
CA LEU A 262 23.27 -9.52 38.56
C LEU A 262 22.57 -9.06 39.85
N ARG A 263 21.28 -8.68 39.81
CA ARG A 263 20.54 -8.25 41.02
C ARG A 263 19.57 -9.29 41.58
N SER A 264 19.28 -10.40 40.88
CA SER A 264 18.27 -11.37 41.36
C SER A 264 18.81 -12.49 42.27
N THR A 265 20.13 -12.67 42.37
CA THR A 265 20.72 -13.77 43.15
C THR A 265 21.21 -13.41 44.56
N LEU A 266 21.13 -12.15 45.00
CA LEU A 266 21.59 -11.74 46.35
C LEU A 266 20.48 -11.64 47.42
N SER A 267 19.20 -11.86 47.11
CA SER A 267 18.09 -11.67 48.07
C SER A 267 17.53 -12.96 48.71
N ALA A 268 18.08 -14.14 48.41
CA ALA A 268 17.48 -15.42 48.82
C ALA A 268 18.10 -16.08 50.07
N PHE A 269 18.95 -15.38 50.84
CA PHE A 269 19.72 -16.01 51.94
C PHE A 269 19.70 -15.27 53.28
N VAL A 270 18.57 -14.70 53.71
CA VAL A 270 18.37 -14.37 55.14
C VAL A 270 16.88 -14.45 55.50
N SER A 271 16.39 -15.62 55.93
CA SER A 271 15.21 -15.78 56.82
C SER A 271 14.90 -17.26 57.04
N ALA A 272 15.74 -17.95 57.83
CA ALA A 272 15.38 -19.25 58.41
C ALA A 272 16.25 -19.54 59.64
N LEU A 273 16.10 -18.76 60.71
CA LEU A 273 16.43 -19.20 62.06
C LEU A 273 15.72 -18.29 63.07
N PHE A 274 15.24 -18.89 64.17
CA PHE A 274 14.47 -18.34 65.29
C PHE A 274 12.94 -18.40 65.17
N LEU A 275 12.36 -19.54 65.59
CA LEU A 275 11.43 -19.55 66.75
C LEU A 275 11.08 -20.99 67.17
N SER A 276 11.56 -21.42 68.35
CA SER A 276 10.82 -22.27 69.31
C SER A 276 11.70 -22.56 70.54
N ILE A 277 11.64 -21.66 71.52
CA ILE A 277 11.77 -21.97 72.94
C ILE A 277 10.61 -21.24 73.61
N MET A 278 9.57 -21.99 73.98
CA MET A 278 8.76 -21.89 75.21
C MET A 278 7.85 -23.11 75.26
#